data_AF-A0A2V5Q7A0-F1
#
_entry.id   AF-A0A2V5Q7A0-F1
#
_cell.length_a   1.000
_cell.length_b   1.000
_cell.length_c   1.000
_cell.angle_alpha   90.00
_cell.angle_beta   90.00
_cell.angle_gamma   90.00
#
_symmetry.space_group_name_H-M   'P 1'
#
loop_
_entity.id
_entity.type
_entity.pdbx_description
1 polymer ?
#
loop_
_entity_poly.entity_id
_entity_poly.type
_entity_poly.pdbx_seq_one_letter_code
_entity_poly.pdbx_strand_id
1 'polypeptide(L)'
;MPIQNPFNPFTVADATIPGFFPDGSGLPVTTGVQFRAVNDTGPRHEKFTYHDYLFDVGLRGEMGEFGDYFKKWNWELGFRHSRNEGQHLSTGAISEPGLREALLDTDPATAFDPFLNFNAHNTRAARARVYVNLHNSGEYELPIGYATINGDLFNLPAGPVSFALGGEYDAPRWTLYRDPLNATFQSIGSTNGGNAKVNRDVWSVYQEVRVPFTSPTWNFLGFYSFEVDFAEREEWYSQNTSAVLPSASFPFQPTAHSQYNAQKPKVSVRWQPLDPKYVGALILRGSYTEAFHAPALSEISPASTESPIGIRDPLLHSFYGSEGQVLGNPNLQPEIAYEWSYGAVYSPKWFKGLTLSADWWHIDMRSITSFLGFQFIVNNDIPGLVFRGPPEIPGIPGRIVLVIDPNRNLMILAN
;
A
#
# COMPACT_ATOMS: atom_id res chain seq x y z
N MET A 1 -34.46 -10.51 -15.22
CA MET A 1 -35.64 -10.35 -14.35
C MET A 1 -36.41 -11.65 -14.33
N PRO A 2 -36.80 -12.18 -13.15
CA PRO A 2 -37.60 -13.39 -13.07
C PRO A 2 -38.99 -13.21 -13.71
N ILE A 3 -39.56 -14.26 -14.31
CA ILE A 3 -40.90 -14.21 -14.97
C ILE A 3 -41.99 -13.85 -13.96
N GLN A 4 -41.84 -14.26 -12.71
CA GLN A 4 -42.80 -13.99 -11.64
C GLN A 4 -42.81 -12.53 -11.16
N ASN A 5 -41.82 -11.72 -11.52
CA ASN A 5 -41.82 -10.31 -11.14
C ASN A 5 -42.97 -9.59 -11.87
N PRO A 6 -43.83 -8.86 -11.16
CA PRO A 6 -45.03 -8.24 -11.75
C PRO A 6 -44.73 -7.18 -12.81
N PHE A 7 -43.50 -6.66 -12.85
CA PHE A 7 -43.04 -5.65 -13.80
C PHE A 7 -42.24 -6.22 -14.96
N ASN A 8 -42.06 -7.55 -15.05
CA ASN A 8 -41.34 -8.16 -16.16
C ASN A 8 -42.15 -8.03 -17.47
N PRO A 9 -41.68 -7.26 -18.47
CA PRO A 9 -42.38 -7.08 -19.74
C PRO A 9 -42.23 -8.30 -20.66
N PHE A 10 -41.36 -9.25 -20.32
CA PHE A 10 -41.10 -10.45 -21.10
C PHE A 10 -41.97 -11.60 -20.60
N THR A 11 -42.87 -12.08 -21.45
CA THR A 11 -43.78 -13.19 -21.16
C THR A 11 -43.23 -14.57 -21.53
N VAL A 12 -42.03 -14.62 -22.12
CA VAL A 12 -41.30 -15.82 -22.55
C VAL A 12 -39.80 -15.63 -22.31
N ALA A 13 -39.09 -16.72 -21.99
CA ALA A 13 -37.65 -16.70 -21.80
C ALA A 13 -36.92 -16.45 -23.14
N ASP A 14 -35.77 -15.76 -23.09
CA ASP A 14 -34.97 -15.47 -24.29
C ASP A 14 -34.29 -16.73 -24.85
N ALA A 15 -34.06 -17.74 -24.00
CA ALA A 15 -33.68 -19.09 -24.39
C ALA A 15 -34.17 -20.12 -23.36
N THR A 16 -34.21 -21.40 -23.76
CA THR A 16 -34.44 -22.53 -22.86
C THR A 16 -33.27 -23.49 -23.00
N ILE A 17 -32.54 -23.75 -21.91
CA ILE A 17 -31.47 -24.75 -21.89
C ILE A 17 -32.12 -26.12 -21.87
N PRO A 18 -32.03 -26.94 -22.92
CA PRO A 18 -32.71 -28.22 -22.97
C PRO A 18 -32.07 -29.24 -22.00
N GLY A 19 -32.90 -30.05 -21.32
CA GLY A 19 -32.44 -31.18 -20.50
C GLY A 19 -31.73 -30.82 -19.18
N PHE A 20 -32.01 -29.67 -18.59
CA PHE A 20 -31.36 -29.20 -17.37
C PHE A 20 -31.84 -29.94 -16.10
N PHE A 21 -33.12 -30.30 -16.04
CA PHE A 21 -33.68 -31.07 -14.94
C PHE A 21 -33.67 -32.57 -15.25
N PRO A 22 -33.57 -33.46 -14.23
CA PRO A 22 -33.55 -34.92 -14.42
C PRO A 22 -34.79 -35.49 -15.11
N ASP A 23 -35.90 -34.74 -15.11
CA ASP A 23 -37.15 -35.09 -15.79
C ASP A 23 -37.16 -34.73 -17.28
N GLY A 24 -36.06 -34.20 -17.80
CA GLY A 24 -35.91 -33.80 -19.20
C GLY A 24 -36.46 -32.41 -19.51
N SER A 25 -37.02 -31.69 -18.53
CA SER A 25 -37.45 -30.31 -18.73
C SER A 25 -36.25 -29.36 -18.87
N GLY A 26 -36.42 -28.35 -19.73
CA GLY A 26 -35.40 -27.34 -19.95
C GLY A 26 -35.42 -26.24 -18.90
N LEU A 27 -34.27 -25.61 -18.62
CA LEU A 27 -34.19 -24.44 -17.76
C LEU A 27 -34.42 -23.17 -18.60
N PRO A 28 -35.53 -22.43 -18.41
CA PRO A 28 -35.70 -21.14 -19.05
C PRO A 28 -34.66 -20.15 -18.52
N VAL A 29 -33.99 -19.44 -19.43
CA VAL A 29 -33.02 -18.38 -19.12
C VAL A 29 -33.41 -17.10 -19.84
N THR A 30 -33.47 -16.00 -19.09
CA THR A 30 -33.75 -14.67 -19.62
C THR A 30 -32.42 -13.91 -19.73
N THR A 31 -32.10 -13.40 -20.91
CA THR A 31 -30.97 -12.50 -21.14
C THR A 31 -31.17 -11.17 -20.42
N GLY A 32 -30.09 -10.65 -19.84
CA GLY A 32 -30.17 -9.56 -18.87
C GLY A 32 -30.40 -8.20 -19.51
N VAL A 33 -31.28 -7.40 -18.93
CA VAL A 33 -31.27 -5.94 -19.06
C VAL A 33 -30.15 -5.42 -18.16
N GLN A 34 -29.19 -4.69 -18.73
CA GLN A 34 -28.21 -3.96 -17.95
C GLN A 34 -28.87 -2.73 -17.35
N PHE A 35 -29.30 -2.85 -16.09
CA PHE A 35 -29.90 -1.77 -15.34
C PHE A 35 -28.82 -0.97 -14.61
N ARG A 36 -28.86 0.36 -14.75
CA ARG A 36 -28.13 1.28 -13.88
C ARG A 36 -29.16 2.11 -13.12
N ALA A 37 -29.22 1.95 -11.81
CA ALA A 37 -30.15 2.67 -10.97
C ALA A 37 -29.72 4.13 -10.83
N VAL A 38 -30.06 4.98 -11.79
CA VAL A 38 -29.58 6.38 -11.80
C VAL A 38 -30.50 7.31 -10.99
N ASN A 39 -31.75 6.93 -10.67
CA ASN A 39 -32.67 7.87 -10.01
C ASN A 39 -33.51 7.35 -8.81
N ASP A 40 -33.42 6.08 -8.41
CA ASP A 40 -34.37 5.55 -7.43
C ASP A 40 -34.16 6.12 -5.99
N THR A 41 -32.93 6.48 -5.65
CA THR A 41 -32.56 7.13 -4.38
C THR A 41 -31.75 8.41 -4.59
N GLY A 42 -31.61 8.88 -5.83
CA GLY A 42 -30.69 9.96 -6.18
C GLY A 42 -29.21 9.53 -6.20
N PRO A 43 -28.27 10.49 -6.21
CA PRO A 43 -26.84 10.21 -6.21
C PRO A 43 -26.38 9.42 -4.98
N ARG A 44 -25.35 8.60 -5.14
CA ARG A 44 -24.62 8.02 -4.01
C ARG A 44 -23.81 9.11 -3.32
N HIS A 45 -23.78 9.10 -1.99
CA HIS A 45 -22.94 10.01 -1.22
C HIS A 45 -21.97 9.21 -0.36
N GLU A 46 -20.71 9.65 -0.35
CA GLU A 46 -19.68 9.12 0.52
C GLU A 46 -19.34 10.18 1.56
N LYS A 47 -19.32 9.79 2.84
CA LYS A 47 -18.89 10.66 3.94
C LYS A 47 -17.73 10.00 4.68
N PHE A 48 -16.61 10.71 4.72
CA PHE A 48 -15.44 10.32 5.50
C PHE A 48 -15.34 11.22 6.73
N THR A 49 -15.14 10.62 7.90
CA THR A 49 -14.84 11.31 9.16
C THR A 49 -13.54 10.76 9.70
N TYR A 50 -12.61 11.65 10.06
CA TYR A 50 -11.33 11.28 10.64
C TYR A 50 -11.14 11.92 12.01
N HIS A 51 -10.54 11.17 12.93
CA HIS A 51 -10.10 11.65 14.23
C HIS A 51 -8.63 11.32 14.42
N ASP A 52 -7.82 12.36 14.65
CA ASP A 52 -6.38 12.26 14.80
C ASP A 52 -5.97 12.62 16.22
N TYR A 53 -5.17 11.76 16.83
CA TYR A 53 -4.64 11.91 18.17
C TYR A 53 -3.12 11.80 18.13
N LEU A 54 -2.45 12.73 18.82
CA LEU A 54 -1.00 12.73 18.96
C LEU A 54 -0.65 13.01 20.42
N PHE A 55 0.14 12.12 21.01
CA PHE A 55 0.83 12.33 22.26
C PHE A 55 2.33 12.26 22.03
N ASP A 56 3.08 13.22 22.56
CA ASP A 56 4.52 13.32 22.38
C ASP A 56 5.15 13.87 23.67
N VAL A 57 6.16 13.17 24.17
CA VAL A 57 6.92 13.57 25.34
C VAL A 57 8.37 13.14 25.16
N GLY A 58 9.29 13.99 25.58
CA GLY A 58 10.72 13.69 25.50
C GLY A 58 11.52 14.42 26.57
N LEU A 59 12.71 13.90 26.82
CA LEU A 59 13.73 14.46 27.68
C LEU A 59 15.01 14.58 26.86
N ARG A 60 15.77 15.64 27.11
CA ARG A 60 17.09 15.81 26.53
C ARG A 60 18.02 16.45 27.55
N GLY A 61 19.30 16.19 27.42
CA GLY A 61 20.30 16.77 28.31
C GLY A 61 21.72 16.62 27.79
N GLU A 62 22.63 17.18 28.56
CA GLU A 62 24.07 17.04 28.34
C GLU A 62 24.59 15.96 29.29
N MET A 63 25.36 15.01 28.78
CA MET A 63 25.94 13.93 29.60
C MET A 63 27.01 14.45 30.57
N GLY A 64 27.44 15.71 30.43
CA GLY A 64 28.33 16.38 31.37
C GLY A 64 27.80 16.44 32.80
N GLU A 65 26.49 16.32 32.99
CA GLU A 65 25.84 16.20 34.32
C GLU A 65 26.24 14.93 35.07
N PHE A 66 26.64 13.88 34.34
CA PHE A 66 27.05 12.58 34.91
C PHE A 66 28.58 12.43 35.04
N GLY A 67 29.36 13.38 34.53
CA GLY A 67 30.80 13.41 34.69
C GLY A 67 31.55 14.20 33.63
N ASP A 68 32.71 14.73 34.01
CA ASP A 68 33.55 15.60 33.17
C ASP A 68 33.98 14.96 31.84
N TYR A 69 34.10 13.63 31.81
CA TYR A 69 34.48 12.87 30.62
C TYR A 69 33.44 12.98 29.49
N PHE A 70 32.16 13.17 29.82
CA PHE A 70 31.05 13.19 28.86
C PHE A 70 30.53 14.60 28.56
N LYS A 71 31.26 15.66 28.94
CA LYS A 71 30.84 17.07 28.74
C LYS A 71 30.52 17.46 27.29
N LYS A 72 30.99 16.68 26.32
CA LYS A 72 30.75 16.93 24.90
C LYS A 72 29.62 16.08 24.32
N TRP A 73 28.98 15.25 25.13
CA TRP A 73 27.97 14.31 24.68
C TRP A 73 26.59 14.82 25.09
N ASN A 74 25.64 14.71 24.17
CA ASN A 74 24.24 15.04 24.36
C ASN A 74 23.43 13.75 24.28
N TRP A 75 22.30 13.71 24.98
CA TRP A 75 21.37 12.60 24.92
C TRP A 75 19.94 13.10 24.73
N GLU A 76 19.12 12.28 24.09
CA GLU A 76 17.68 12.48 23.96
C GLU A 76 16.95 11.16 24.15
N LEU A 77 15.83 11.18 24.86
CA LEU A 77 14.89 10.08 25.02
C LEU A 77 13.50 10.60 24.67
N GLY A 78 12.75 9.87 23.85
CA GLY A 78 11.42 10.30 23.44
C GLY A 78 10.44 9.15 23.34
N PHE A 79 9.17 9.48 23.55
CA PHE A 79 8.05 8.61 23.27
C PHE A 79 6.96 9.40 22.55
N ARG A 80 6.54 8.88 21.40
CA ARG A 80 5.43 9.41 20.63
C ARG A 80 4.40 8.32 20.40
N HIS A 81 3.12 8.65 20.52
CA HIS A 81 2.02 7.80 20.13
C HIS A 81 1.08 8.59 19.24
N SER A 82 0.90 8.14 18.00
CA SER A 82 -0.11 8.70 17.09
C SER A 82 -1.18 7.66 16.78
N ARG A 83 -2.44 8.10 16.74
CA ARG A 83 -3.60 7.28 16.37
C ARG A 83 -4.48 8.04 15.39
N ASN A 84 -4.84 7.40 14.29
CA ASN A 84 -5.82 7.89 13.32
C ASN A 84 -6.99 6.92 13.27
N GLU A 85 -8.20 7.43 13.43
CA GLU A 85 -9.43 6.68 13.27
C GLU A 85 -10.22 7.24 12.09
N GLY A 86 -10.67 6.36 11.20
CA GLY A 86 -11.48 6.71 10.04
C GLY A 86 -12.83 6.02 10.07
N GLN A 87 -13.88 6.75 9.72
CA GLN A 87 -15.20 6.19 9.43
C GLN A 87 -15.61 6.59 8.01
N HIS A 88 -16.13 5.62 7.26
CA HIS A 88 -16.59 5.78 5.89
C HIS A 88 -18.04 5.30 5.78
N LEU A 89 -18.94 6.25 5.58
CA LEU A 89 -20.37 6.03 5.37
C LEU A 89 -20.69 6.17 3.88
N SER A 90 -21.12 5.08 3.26
CA SER A 90 -21.63 5.06 1.89
C SER A 90 -23.14 4.98 1.90
N THR A 91 -23.81 5.95 1.28
CA THR A 91 -25.27 6.00 1.19
C THR A 91 -25.75 5.78 -0.24
N GLY A 92 -26.86 5.05 -0.37
CA GLY A 92 -27.41 4.70 -1.69
C GLY A 92 -26.66 3.57 -2.39
N ALA A 93 -25.84 2.79 -1.64
CA ALA A 93 -25.30 1.53 -2.12
C ALA A 93 -26.43 0.48 -2.23
N ILE A 94 -26.22 -0.53 -3.05
CA ILE A 94 -27.20 -1.58 -3.30
C ILE A 94 -26.77 -2.85 -2.59
N SER A 95 -27.67 -3.43 -1.79
CA SER A 95 -27.54 -4.79 -1.28
C SER A 95 -27.86 -5.77 -2.40
N GLU A 96 -26.90 -6.57 -2.84
CA GLU A 96 -27.13 -7.62 -3.83
C GLU A 96 -28.22 -8.63 -3.40
N PRO A 97 -28.18 -9.19 -2.17
CA PRO A 97 -29.26 -10.08 -1.72
C PRO A 97 -30.61 -9.35 -1.61
N GLY A 98 -30.61 -8.10 -1.12
CA GLY A 98 -31.83 -7.29 -1.03
C GLY A 98 -32.45 -6.99 -2.39
N LEU A 99 -31.62 -6.68 -3.39
CA LEU A 99 -32.05 -6.54 -4.78
C LEU A 99 -32.61 -7.86 -5.31
N ARG A 100 -31.88 -8.98 -5.15
CA ARG A 100 -32.33 -10.30 -5.59
C ARG A 100 -33.70 -10.65 -5.03
N GLU A 101 -33.91 -10.49 -3.73
CA GLU A 101 -35.20 -10.73 -3.08
C GLU A 101 -36.31 -9.83 -3.64
N ALA A 102 -36.04 -8.53 -3.80
CA ALA A 102 -37.02 -7.59 -4.32
C ALA A 102 -37.36 -7.85 -5.80
N LEU A 103 -36.43 -8.35 -6.62
CA LEU A 103 -36.70 -8.77 -7.99
C LEU A 103 -37.50 -10.07 -8.06
N LEU A 104 -37.38 -10.96 -7.06
CA LEU A 104 -38.10 -12.23 -6.98
C LEU A 104 -39.51 -12.08 -6.39
N ASP A 105 -39.80 -10.94 -5.75
CA ASP A 105 -41.09 -10.66 -5.14
C ASP A 105 -42.20 -10.54 -6.21
N THR A 106 -43.36 -11.11 -5.89
CA THR A 106 -44.52 -11.19 -6.78
C THR A 106 -45.56 -10.11 -6.49
N ASP A 107 -45.48 -9.44 -5.35
CA ASP A 107 -46.38 -8.36 -4.97
C ASP A 107 -45.90 -7.02 -5.57
N PRO A 108 -46.66 -6.37 -6.47
CA PRO A 108 -46.28 -5.07 -7.05
C PRO A 108 -46.04 -3.96 -6.02
N ALA A 109 -46.61 -4.07 -4.81
CA ALA A 109 -46.42 -3.09 -3.75
C ALA A 109 -44.99 -3.13 -3.15
N THR A 110 -44.29 -4.25 -3.28
CA THR A 110 -42.99 -4.49 -2.65
C THR A 110 -41.92 -4.93 -3.67
N ALA A 111 -42.31 -5.48 -4.83
CA ALA A 111 -41.41 -5.86 -5.90
C ALA A 111 -40.63 -4.68 -6.47
N PHE A 112 -39.40 -4.96 -6.92
CA PHE A 112 -38.55 -3.98 -7.59
C PHE A 112 -38.83 -3.99 -9.09
N ASP A 113 -39.15 -2.81 -9.61
CA ASP A 113 -39.31 -2.50 -11.03
C ASP A 113 -38.00 -1.89 -11.58
N PRO A 114 -37.23 -2.62 -12.42
CA PRO A 114 -36.04 -2.10 -13.08
C PRO A 114 -36.34 -1.41 -14.42
N PHE A 115 -37.61 -1.34 -14.84
CA PHE A 115 -38.04 -0.75 -16.11
C PHE A 115 -38.55 0.69 -15.94
N LEU A 116 -38.46 1.22 -14.73
CA LEU A 116 -38.81 2.60 -14.44
C LEU A 116 -38.00 3.57 -15.31
N ASN A 117 -38.68 4.59 -15.83
CA ASN A 117 -38.03 5.68 -16.53
C ASN A 117 -37.32 6.63 -15.56
N PHE A 118 -36.56 7.58 -16.09
CA PHE A 118 -35.79 8.55 -15.30
C PHE A 118 -36.62 9.40 -14.33
N ASN A 119 -37.95 9.48 -14.43
CA ASN A 119 -38.79 10.31 -13.56
C ASN A 119 -39.57 9.50 -12.52
N ALA A 120 -39.48 8.18 -12.54
CA ALA A 120 -40.22 7.30 -11.65
C ALA A 120 -39.32 6.68 -10.57
N HIS A 121 -39.96 6.22 -9.49
CA HIS A 121 -39.28 5.60 -8.36
C HIS A 121 -40.04 4.35 -7.94
N ASN A 122 -39.30 3.35 -7.49
CA ASN A 122 -39.85 2.17 -6.85
C ASN A 122 -40.57 2.54 -5.55
N THR A 123 -41.43 1.62 -5.10
CA THR A 123 -42.13 1.80 -3.82
C THR A 123 -41.14 1.95 -2.67
N ARG A 124 -41.58 2.58 -1.57
CA ARG A 124 -40.74 2.73 -0.38
C ARG A 124 -40.28 1.37 0.15
N ALA A 125 -41.13 0.35 0.08
CA ALA A 125 -40.81 -1.00 0.55
C ALA A 125 -39.75 -1.68 -0.33
N ALA A 126 -39.87 -1.59 -1.65
CA ALA A 126 -38.86 -2.08 -2.58
C ALA A 126 -37.50 -1.39 -2.34
N ARG A 127 -37.49 -0.06 -2.28
CA ARG A 127 -36.26 0.72 -2.07
C ARG A 127 -35.59 0.43 -0.72
N ALA A 128 -36.36 0.28 0.35
CA ALA A 128 -35.80 0.00 1.68
C ALA A 128 -35.10 -1.38 1.79
N ARG A 129 -35.44 -2.33 0.91
CA ARG A 129 -34.74 -3.62 0.83
C ARG A 129 -33.49 -3.56 -0.04
N VAL A 130 -33.54 -2.78 -1.12
CA VAL A 130 -32.47 -2.70 -2.12
C VAL A 130 -31.36 -1.74 -1.68
N TYR A 131 -31.71 -0.56 -1.21
CA TYR A 131 -30.74 0.50 -0.90
C TYR A 131 -30.40 0.52 0.57
N VAL A 132 -29.10 0.50 0.84
CA VAL A 132 -28.54 0.40 2.19
C VAL A 132 -27.48 1.48 2.41
N ASN A 133 -27.22 1.75 3.69
CA ASN A 133 -26.07 2.53 4.11
C ASN A 133 -24.99 1.60 4.62
N LEU A 134 -23.81 1.65 4.03
CA LEU A 134 -22.67 0.81 4.38
C LEU A 134 -21.73 1.58 5.31
N HIS A 135 -21.27 0.92 6.36
CA HIS A 135 -20.38 1.52 7.35
C HIS A 135 -19.05 0.76 7.38
N ASN A 136 -18.00 1.42 6.91
CA ASN A 136 -16.63 0.93 7.05
C ASN A 136 -15.90 1.77 8.09
N SER A 137 -14.96 1.17 8.82
CA SER A 137 -14.08 1.88 9.74
C SER A 137 -12.65 1.37 9.64
N GLY A 138 -11.70 2.22 10.00
CA GLY A 138 -10.29 1.88 10.04
C GLY A 138 -9.58 2.57 11.19
N GLU A 139 -8.52 1.95 11.66
CA GLU A 139 -7.66 2.48 12.71
C GLU A 139 -6.20 2.25 12.34
N TYR A 140 -5.38 3.28 12.55
CA TYR A 140 -3.93 3.19 12.49
C TYR A 140 -3.33 3.72 13.79
N GLU A 141 -2.46 2.95 14.42
CA GLU A 141 -1.70 3.38 15.60
C GLU A 141 -0.21 3.23 15.35
N LEU A 142 0.58 4.17 15.88
CA LEU A 142 2.04 4.17 15.79
C LEU A 142 2.64 4.71 17.10
N PRO A 143 2.95 3.83 18.06
CA PRO A 143 3.88 4.14 19.14
C PRO A 143 5.32 4.07 18.63
N ILE A 144 6.14 5.05 19.04
CA ILE A 144 7.57 5.16 18.77
C ILE A 144 8.24 5.48 20.10
N GLY A 145 9.21 4.68 20.51
CA GLY A 145 10.13 4.99 21.59
C GLY A 145 11.54 5.07 21.04
N TYR A 146 12.29 6.12 21.38
CA TYR A 146 13.65 6.27 20.88
C TYR A 146 14.60 6.81 21.93
N ALA A 147 15.88 6.50 21.74
CA ALA A 147 17.00 6.99 22.53
C ALA A 147 18.16 7.35 21.61
N THR A 148 18.79 8.49 21.82
CA THR A 148 19.95 8.93 21.05
C THR A 148 21.04 9.47 21.95
N ILE A 149 22.29 9.30 21.51
CA ILE A 149 23.47 9.89 22.12
C ILE A 149 24.43 10.34 21.02
N ASN A 150 24.99 11.53 21.14
CA ASN A 150 25.90 12.08 20.14
C ASN A 150 26.91 13.04 20.76
N GLY A 151 28.05 13.25 20.10
CA GLY A 151 29.08 14.17 20.58
C GLY A 151 30.44 13.95 19.94
N ASP A 152 31.49 14.47 20.58
CA ASP A 152 32.89 14.20 20.18
C ASP A 152 33.48 13.05 21.00
N LEU A 153 34.08 12.06 20.34
CA LEU A 153 34.82 10.97 20.98
C LEU A 153 36.18 11.45 21.50
N PHE A 154 36.97 12.05 20.61
CA PHE A 154 38.31 12.58 20.91
C PHE A 154 38.76 13.56 19.81
N ASN A 155 39.83 14.31 20.06
CA ASN A 155 40.38 15.24 19.09
C ASN A 155 41.54 14.59 18.32
N LEU A 156 41.48 14.64 16.99
CA LEU A 156 42.64 14.51 16.11
C LEU A 156 43.23 15.91 15.88
N PRO A 157 44.50 16.03 15.42
CA PRO A 157 45.04 17.35 15.08
C PRO A 157 44.30 18.00 13.88
N ALA A 158 43.48 17.22 13.16
CA ALA A 158 42.62 17.71 12.08
C ALA A 158 41.24 18.20 12.58
N GLY A 159 40.85 17.89 13.81
CA GLY A 159 39.53 18.21 14.37
C GLY A 159 38.98 17.07 15.24
N PRO A 160 37.82 17.27 15.87
CA PRO A 160 37.16 16.22 16.65
C PRO A 160 36.68 15.07 15.76
N VAL A 161 36.86 13.84 16.23
CA VAL A 161 36.09 12.69 15.75
C VAL A 161 34.76 12.72 16.45
N SER A 162 33.67 12.87 15.70
CA SER A 162 32.32 12.98 16.24
C SER A 162 31.52 11.71 15.93
N PHE A 163 30.54 11.40 16.78
CA PHE A 163 29.69 10.23 16.62
C PHE A 163 28.23 10.55 16.95
N ALA A 164 27.34 9.71 16.43
CA ALA A 164 25.97 9.59 16.87
C ALA A 164 25.60 8.11 16.96
N LEU A 165 24.84 7.74 17.98
CA LEU A 165 24.30 6.40 18.19
C LEU A 165 22.85 6.56 18.63
N GLY A 166 21.96 5.74 18.08
CA GLY A 166 20.58 5.72 18.53
C GLY A 166 19.93 4.37 18.37
N GLY A 167 18.87 4.19 19.14
CA GLY A 167 17.96 3.05 19.07
C GLY A 167 16.52 3.54 19.00
N GLU A 168 15.70 2.81 18.26
CA GLU A 168 14.28 3.11 18.08
C GLU A 168 13.48 1.81 18.13
N TYR A 169 12.30 1.88 18.74
CA TYR A 169 11.27 0.87 18.63
C TYR A 169 10.01 1.54 18.12
N ASP A 170 9.52 1.11 16.97
CA ASP A 170 8.21 1.50 16.46
C ASP A 170 7.33 0.27 16.25
N ALA A 171 6.03 0.45 16.47
CA ALA A 171 5.08 -0.66 16.43
C ALA A 171 3.79 -0.30 15.71
N PRO A 172 3.83 -0.06 14.38
CA PRO A 172 2.63 0.28 13.63
C PRO A 172 1.58 -0.83 13.69
N ARG A 173 0.33 -0.43 13.89
CA ARG A 173 -0.86 -1.28 13.94
C ARG A 173 -1.87 -0.72 12.96
N TRP A 174 -2.44 -1.58 12.13
CA TRP A 174 -3.47 -1.19 11.19
C TRP A 174 -4.62 -2.17 11.25
N THR A 175 -5.84 -1.66 11.39
CA THR A 175 -7.06 -2.45 11.36
C THR A 175 -8.07 -1.80 10.41
N LEU A 176 -8.78 -2.63 9.66
CA LEU A 176 -9.84 -2.25 8.75
C LEU A 176 -11.03 -3.17 8.99
N TYR A 177 -12.17 -2.58 9.37
CA TYR A 177 -13.45 -3.24 9.48
C TYR A 177 -14.36 -2.78 8.36
N ARG A 178 -14.83 -3.72 7.57
CA ARG A 178 -15.74 -3.50 6.46
C ARG A 178 -17.16 -3.79 6.91
N ASP A 179 -18.10 -3.09 6.28
CA ASP A 179 -19.52 -3.44 6.40
C ASP A 179 -19.70 -4.93 6.02
N PRO A 180 -20.55 -5.71 6.70
CA PRO A 180 -20.77 -7.11 6.36
C PRO A 180 -21.06 -7.35 4.87
N LEU A 181 -21.83 -6.47 4.21
CA LEU A 181 -22.09 -6.61 2.77
C LEU A 181 -20.85 -6.36 1.91
N ASN A 182 -19.96 -5.46 2.34
CA ASN A 182 -18.68 -5.26 1.66
C ASN A 182 -17.72 -6.43 1.90
N ALA A 183 -17.67 -6.96 3.13
CA ALA A 183 -16.80 -8.07 3.53
C ALA A 183 -17.18 -9.38 2.85
N THR A 184 -18.46 -9.59 2.55
CA THR A 184 -18.95 -10.78 1.85
C THR A 184 -19.03 -10.61 0.33
N PHE A 185 -18.60 -9.46 -0.22
CA PHE A 185 -18.64 -9.14 -1.65
C PHE A 185 -20.07 -9.15 -2.22
N GLN A 186 -21.02 -8.62 -1.46
CA GLN A 186 -22.46 -8.63 -1.75
C GLN A 186 -23.05 -7.22 -1.83
N SER A 187 -22.20 -6.20 -2.00
CA SER A 187 -22.64 -4.84 -2.26
C SER A 187 -22.37 -4.44 -3.71
N ILE A 188 -23.31 -3.67 -4.28
CA ILE A 188 -23.20 -3.11 -5.63
C ILE A 188 -23.10 -1.59 -5.50
N GLY A 189 -22.15 -1.00 -6.20
CA GLY A 189 -21.92 0.44 -6.12
C GLY A 189 -21.19 0.90 -4.87
N SER A 190 -20.46 0.01 -4.20
CA SER A 190 -19.43 0.32 -3.22
C SER A 190 -18.17 -0.50 -3.54
N THR A 191 -17.06 -0.24 -2.84
CA THR A 191 -15.83 -1.03 -2.99
C THR A 191 -15.84 -2.18 -1.99
N ASN A 192 -16.08 -3.40 -2.46
CA ASN A 192 -16.01 -4.60 -1.63
C ASN A 192 -14.56 -4.95 -1.28
N GLY A 193 -14.39 -5.65 -0.17
CA GLY A 193 -13.09 -6.09 0.29
C GLY A 193 -13.14 -6.70 1.68
N GLY A 194 -12.11 -7.44 2.03
CA GLY A 194 -12.02 -8.13 3.32
C GLY A 194 -11.71 -7.20 4.50
N ASN A 195 -12.02 -7.69 5.70
CA ASN A 195 -11.47 -7.15 6.93
C ASN A 195 -9.97 -7.41 6.98
N ALA A 196 -9.21 -6.47 7.53
CA ALA A 196 -7.76 -6.59 7.67
C ALA A 196 -7.32 -6.19 9.07
N LYS A 197 -6.34 -6.91 9.61
CA LYS A 197 -5.54 -6.44 10.74
C LYS A 197 -4.09 -6.83 10.51
N VAL A 198 -3.20 -5.86 10.66
CA VAL A 198 -1.76 -6.04 10.50
C VAL A 198 -1.05 -5.37 11.66
N ASN A 199 -0.18 -6.13 12.33
CA ASN A 199 0.67 -5.64 13.41
C ASN A 199 2.12 -5.84 12.98
N ARG A 200 2.95 -4.82 13.17
CA ARG A 200 4.39 -4.88 12.90
C ARG A 200 5.18 -4.30 14.06
N ASP A 201 6.17 -5.02 14.53
CA ASP A 201 7.15 -4.57 15.51
C ASP A 201 8.47 -4.36 14.80
N VAL A 202 9.08 -3.19 15.00
CA VAL A 202 10.37 -2.82 14.40
C VAL A 202 11.30 -2.37 15.52
N TRP A 203 12.45 -3.03 15.59
CA TRP A 203 13.58 -2.55 16.39
C TRP A 203 14.64 -2.01 15.45
N SER A 204 15.18 -0.85 15.75
CA SER A 204 16.21 -0.19 14.95
C SER A 204 17.38 0.22 15.82
N VAL A 205 18.60 0.06 15.31
CA VAL A 205 19.82 0.67 15.85
C VAL A 205 20.54 1.37 14.72
N TYR A 206 21.07 2.56 14.97
CA TYR A 206 21.91 3.27 14.01
C TYR A 206 23.12 3.89 14.68
N GLN A 207 24.21 3.93 13.94
CA GLN A 207 25.48 4.52 14.37
C GLN A 207 26.08 5.33 13.22
N GLU A 208 26.70 6.46 13.56
CA GLU A 208 27.41 7.33 12.64
C GLU A 208 28.71 7.80 13.29
N VAL A 209 29.80 7.82 12.52
CA VAL A 209 31.11 8.33 12.94
C VAL A 209 31.68 9.20 11.83
N ARG A 210 32.05 10.42 12.21
CA ARG A 210 32.74 11.39 11.36
C ARG A 210 34.19 11.50 11.76
N VAL A 211 35.09 11.33 10.78
CA VAL A 211 36.53 11.42 10.97
C VAL A 211 37.12 12.53 10.10
N PRO A 212 37.64 13.61 10.71
CA PRO A 212 38.45 14.60 9.97
C PRO A 212 39.88 14.07 9.81
N PHE A 213 40.31 13.90 8.57
CA PHE A 213 41.65 13.40 8.24
C PHE A 213 42.66 14.53 8.01
N THR A 214 42.22 15.63 7.39
CA THR A 214 43.06 16.82 7.21
C THR A 214 42.32 18.10 7.58
N SER A 215 43.10 19.09 8.03
CA SER A 215 42.61 20.40 8.44
C SER A 215 43.31 21.51 7.68
N PRO A 216 42.64 22.66 7.46
CA PRO A 216 43.25 23.87 6.91
C PRO A 216 44.55 24.29 7.60
N THR A 217 44.70 24.00 8.89
CA THR A 217 45.88 24.38 9.67
C THR A 217 47.15 23.63 9.26
N TRP A 218 47.02 22.48 8.58
CA TRP A 218 48.16 21.66 8.18
C TRP A 218 48.76 22.07 6.84
N ASN A 219 48.01 22.84 6.03
CA ASN A 219 48.40 23.27 4.68
C ASN A 219 48.88 22.10 3.79
N PHE A 220 48.23 20.94 3.89
CA PHE A 220 48.59 19.72 3.15
C PHE A 220 48.17 19.85 1.67
N LEU A 221 49.13 19.67 0.77
CA LEU A 221 48.90 19.86 -0.67
C LEU A 221 47.86 18.85 -1.19
N GLY A 222 46.82 19.36 -1.86
CA GLY A 222 45.75 18.53 -2.43
C GLY A 222 44.71 18.05 -1.41
N PHE A 223 44.87 18.30 -0.11
CA PHE A 223 43.89 17.97 0.93
C PHE A 223 43.80 19.11 1.95
N TYR A 224 43.42 20.30 1.50
CA TYR A 224 43.18 21.44 2.38
C TYR A 224 42.18 21.11 3.50
N SER A 225 41.15 20.32 3.21
CA SER A 225 40.29 19.70 4.22
C SER A 225 39.70 18.41 3.66
N PHE A 226 39.73 17.33 4.45
CA PHE A 226 39.23 16.02 4.05
C PHE A 226 38.59 15.34 5.25
N GLU A 227 37.33 14.98 5.12
CA GLU A 227 36.57 14.25 6.13
C GLU A 227 35.80 13.09 5.48
N VAL A 228 35.67 12.01 6.24
CA VAL A 228 34.87 10.84 5.87
C VAL A 228 33.87 10.57 6.99
N ASP A 229 32.68 10.19 6.59
CA ASP A 229 31.56 9.86 7.44
C ASP A 229 31.13 8.42 7.15
N PHE A 230 31.04 7.62 8.19
CA PHE A 230 30.60 6.23 8.14
C PHE A 230 29.32 6.12 8.94
N ALA A 231 28.26 5.61 8.34
CA ALA A 231 26.99 5.37 9.03
C ALA A 231 26.46 3.98 8.71
N GLU A 232 25.71 3.43 9.66
CA GLU A 232 25.09 2.12 9.55
C GLU A 232 23.77 2.11 10.31
N ARG A 233 22.75 1.49 9.73
CA ARG A 233 21.47 1.24 10.39
C ARG A 233 21.10 -0.22 10.22
N GLU A 234 20.70 -0.85 11.32
CA GLU A 234 20.13 -2.20 11.34
C GLU A 234 18.71 -2.16 11.88
N GLU A 235 17.79 -2.83 11.20
CA GLU A 235 16.40 -2.95 11.62
C GLU A 235 15.93 -4.42 11.62
N TRP A 236 15.15 -4.79 12.62
CA TRP A 236 14.54 -6.13 12.79
C TRP A 236 13.03 -6.01 12.79
N TYR A 237 12.38 -6.66 11.82
CA TYR A 237 10.94 -6.62 11.62
C TYR A 237 10.30 -7.94 12.05
N SER A 238 9.19 -7.84 12.78
CA SER A 238 8.28 -8.95 13.06
C SER A 238 6.85 -8.54 12.77
N GLN A 239 6.14 -9.33 11.98
CA GLN A 239 4.87 -8.91 11.39
C GLN A 239 3.83 -10.02 11.47
N ASN A 240 2.58 -9.65 11.74
CA ASN A 240 1.46 -10.56 11.82
C ASN A 240 0.28 -10.00 11.05
N THR A 241 -0.41 -10.87 10.30
CA THR A 241 -1.69 -10.56 9.66
C THR A 241 -2.80 -11.38 10.30
N SER A 242 -4.01 -10.82 10.39
CA SER A 242 -5.20 -11.61 10.73
C SER A 242 -5.53 -12.61 9.63
N ALA A 243 -6.29 -13.65 10.01
CA ALA A 243 -6.97 -14.47 9.03
C ALA A 243 -8.03 -13.64 8.28
N VAL A 244 -8.30 -14.02 7.03
CA VAL A 244 -9.38 -13.47 6.21
C VAL A 244 -10.42 -14.56 6.04
N LEU A 245 -11.65 -14.25 6.42
CA LEU A 245 -12.77 -15.18 6.30
C LEU A 245 -13.10 -15.43 4.82
N PRO A 246 -13.58 -16.64 4.48
CA PRO A 246 -13.99 -16.93 3.12
C PRO A 246 -15.22 -16.10 2.73
N SER A 247 -15.26 -15.67 1.47
CA SER A 247 -16.44 -15.09 0.82
C SER A 247 -16.86 -15.94 -0.38
N ALA A 248 -17.92 -15.54 -1.09
CA ALA A 248 -18.38 -16.25 -2.29
C ALA A 248 -17.31 -16.30 -3.40
N SER A 249 -16.44 -15.28 -3.48
CA SER A 249 -15.43 -15.13 -4.52
C SER A 249 -13.99 -15.36 -4.01
N PHE A 250 -13.77 -15.47 -2.70
CA PHE A 250 -12.41 -15.51 -2.13
C PHE A 250 -12.26 -16.57 -1.04
N PRO A 251 -11.25 -17.47 -1.11
CA PRO A 251 -11.07 -18.52 -0.13
C PRO A 251 -10.52 -17.97 1.20
N PHE A 252 -10.70 -18.75 2.26
CA PHE A 252 -10.11 -18.47 3.57
C PHE A 252 -8.59 -18.29 3.46
N GLN A 253 -8.07 -17.21 4.06
CA GLN A 253 -6.63 -17.01 4.24
C GLN A 253 -6.27 -17.14 5.72
N PRO A 254 -5.31 -18.00 6.10
CA PRO A 254 -4.87 -18.12 7.48
C PRO A 254 -4.12 -16.87 7.94
N THR A 255 -3.97 -16.73 9.26
CA THR A 255 -3.02 -15.78 9.84
C THR A 255 -1.62 -16.07 9.30
N ALA A 256 -0.89 -15.04 8.92
CA ALA A 256 0.49 -15.16 8.47
C ALA A 256 1.43 -14.41 9.41
N HIS A 257 2.64 -14.95 9.54
CA HIS A 257 3.73 -14.35 10.30
C HIS A 257 4.95 -14.24 9.39
N SER A 258 5.59 -13.08 9.36
CA SER A 258 6.84 -12.89 8.63
C SER A 258 7.82 -12.03 9.42
N GLN A 259 9.12 -12.30 9.20
CA GLN A 259 10.22 -11.58 9.82
C GLN A 259 11.31 -11.36 8.78
N TYR A 260 12.03 -10.25 8.90
CA TYR A 260 13.24 -9.98 8.13
C TYR A 260 14.09 -8.94 8.85
N ASN A 261 15.37 -8.89 8.48
CA ASN A 261 16.32 -7.91 8.98
C ASN A 261 16.87 -7.11 7.81
N ALA A 262 17.19 -5.84 8.05
CA ALA A 262 17.78 -4.96 7.04
C ALA A 262 18.95 -4.19 7.66
N GLN A 263 20.16 -4.43 7.16
CA GLN A 263 21.37 -3.70 7.52
C GLN A 263 21.80 -2.83 6.35
N LYS A 264 22.08 -1.55 6.61
CA LYS A 264 22.31 -0.54 5.56
C LYS A 264 23.51 0.34 5.89
N PRO A 265 24.66 0.10 5.24
CA PRO A 265 25.82 0.97 5.37
C PRO A 265 25.70 2.21 4.49
N LYS A 266 26.39 3.26 4.91
CA LYS A 266 26.66 4.48 4.16
C LYS A 266 28.07 4.93 4.42
N VAL A 267 28.74 5.38 3.35
CA VAL A 267 30.01 6.09 3.44
C VAL A 267 29.90 7.36 2.64
N SER A 268 30.28 8.49 3.23
CA SER A 268 30.32 9.77 2.52
C SER A 268 31.63 10.50 2.77
N VAL A 269 32.04 11.27 1.76
CA VAL A 269 33.31 11.97 1.72
C VAL A 269 33.03 13.43 1.40
N ARG A 270 33.68 14.32 2.15
CA ARG A 270 33.79 15.75 1.80
C ARG A 270 35.26 16.10 1.67
N TRP A 271 35.62 16.56 0.48
CA TRP A 271 36.99 16.87 0.12
C TRP A 271 37.10 18.28 -0.44
N GLN A 272 37.97 19.08 0.16
CA GLN A 272 38.37 20.37 -0.35
C GLN A 272 39.85 20.28 -0.73
N PRO A 273 40.18 20.21 -2.04
CA PRO A 273 41.55 19.95 -2.48
C PRO A 273 42.48 21.15 -2.29
N LEU A 274 41.94 22.35 -2.51
CA LEU A 274 42.72 23.59 -2.60
C LEU A 274 42.33 24.57 -1.50
N ASP A 275 43.32 25.31 -1.02
CA ASP A 275 43.10 26.48 -0.19
C ASP A 275 42.26 27.51 -0.98
N PRO A 276 41.15 28.02 -0.41
CA PRO A 276 40.30 29.01 -1.05
C PRO A 276 41.03 30.24 -1.59
N LYS A 277 42.18 30.59 -1.00
CA LYS A 277 42.96 31.74 -1.46
C LYS A 277 43.43 31.61 -2.91
N TYR A 278 43.56 30.39 -3.45
CA TYR A 278 44.03 30.17 -4.83
C TYR A 278 42.91 30.34 -5.85
N VAL A 279 41.78 29.64 -5.70
CA VAL A 279 40.71 29.60 -6.71
C VAL A 279 39.32 29.90 -6.17
N GLY A 280 39.16 30.17 -4.88
CA GLY A 280 37.87 30.12 -4.19
C GLY A 280 37.61 28.75 -3.56
N ALA A 281 36.49 28.61 -2.85
CA ALA A 281 36.16 27.35 -2.20
C ALA A 281 35.63 26.35 -3.23
N LEU A 282 36.38 25.27 -3.46
CA LEU A 282 35.93 24.10 -4.23
C LEU A 282 35.78 22.93 -3.28
N ILE A 283 34.56 22.43 -3.11
CA ILE A 283 34.26 21.28 -2.27
C ILE A 283 33.72 20.18 -3.17
N LEU A 284 34.40 19.06 -3.19
CA LEU A 284 33.97 17.81 -3.81
C LEU A 284 33.30 16.94 -2.74
N ARG A 285 32.22 16.28 -3.13
CA ARG A 285 31.43 15.40 -2.28
C ARG A 285 31.21 14.09 -3.02
N GLY A 286 31.22 12.99 -2.28
CA GLY A 286 30.84 11.70 -2.83
C GLY A 286 30.23 10.82 -1.76
N SER A 287 29.28 9.96 -2.12
CA SER A 287 28.73 8.97 -1.21
C SER A 287 28.35 7.68 -1.90
N TYR A 288 28.41 6.60 -1.12
CA TYR A 288 27.73 5.34 -1.40
C TYR A 288 26.75 5.07 -0.25
N THR A 289 25.51 4.75 -0.59
CA THR A 289 24.45 4.49 0.38
C THR A 289 23.68 3.25 -0.04
N GLU A 290 23.46 2.32 0.89
CA GLU A 290 22.43 1.30 0.74
C GLU A 290 21.16 1.76 1.45
N ALA A 291 20.01 1.52 0.82
CA ALA A 291 18.71 1.81 1.39
C ALA A 291 17.77 0.61 1.21
N PHE A 292 16.64 0.67 1.91
CA PHE A 292 15.53 -0.24 1.71
C PHE A 292 14.22 0.45 2.01
N HIS A 293 13.14 -0.15 1.54
CA HIS A 293 11.78 0.23 1.88
C HIS A 293 11.03 -1.03 2.30
N ALA A 294 10.63 -1.06 3.56
CA ALA A 294 9.76 -2.10 4.11
C ALA A 294 8.41 -2.08 3.36
N PRO A 295 7.80 -3.23 3.04
CA PRO A 295 6.46 -3.24 2.44
C PRO A 295 5.47 -2.44 3.30
N ALA A 296 4.50 -1.77 2.71
CA ALA A 296 3.45 -1.12 3.49
C ALA A 296 2.56 -2.16 4.20
N LEU A 297 1.89 -1.78 5.29
CA LEU A 297 1.00 -2.71 6.02
C LEU A 297 -0.16 -3.22 5.14
N SER A 298 -0.69 -2.38 4.25
CA SER A 298 -1.70 -2.77 3.27
C SER A 298 -1.15 -3.77 2.24
N GLU A 299 0.13 -3.64 1.86
CA GLU A 299 0.75 -4.49 0.84
C GLU A 299 1.00 -5.92 1.32
N ILE A 300 1.05 -6.14 2.62
CA ILE A 300 1.21 -7.46 3.24
C ILE A 300 -0.11 -8.06 3.73
N SER A 301 -1.20 -7.28 3.73
CA SER A 301 -2.49 -7.78 4.19
C SER A 301 -3.12 -8.73 3.17
N PRO A 302 -3.47 -9.97 3.56
CA PRO A 302 -4.09 -10.91 2.63
C PRO A 302 -5.55 -10.57 2.31
N ALA A 303 -6.11 -9.50 2.90
CA ALA A 303 -7.47 -9.06 2.62
C ALA A 303 -7.56 -8.50 1.20
N SER A 304 -8.38 -9.14 0.36
CA SER A 304 -8.57 -8.68 -1.01
C SER A 304 -9.48 -7.45 -1.07
N THR A 305 -9.31 -6.66 -2.13
CA THR A 305 -10.19 -5.57 -2.51
C THR A 305 -10.66 -5.80 -3.94
N GLU A 306 -11.98 -5.69 -4.15
CA GLU A 306 -12.58 -5.87 -5.46
C GLU A 306 -12.26 -4.68 -6.38
N SER A 307 -12.03 -4.99 -7.65
CA SER A 307 -11.89 -4.05 -8.75
C SER A 307 -12.62 -4.60 -9.98
N PRO A 308 -13.61 -3.90 -10.55
CA PRO A 308 -14.19 -4.31 -11.81
C PRO A 308 -13.17 -4.16 -12.94
N ILE A 309 -12.96 -5.21 -13.74
CA ILE A 309 -11.94 -5.23 -14.79
C ILE A 309 -12.55 -5.55 -16.15
N GLY A 310 -11.97 -4.99 -17.21
CA GLY A 310 -12.18 -5.45 -18.57
C GLY A 310 -10.99 -6.26 -19.02
N ILE A 311 -11.21 -7.50 -19.48
CA ILE A 311 -10.13 -8.41 -19.89
C ILE A 311 -10.36 -8.90 -21.32
N ARG A 312 -9.27 -9.05 -22.06
CA ARG A 312 -9.25 -9.78 -23.33
C ARG A 312 -8.88 -11.23 -23.03
N ASP A 313 -9.83 -12.13 -23.21
CA ASP A 313 -9.64 -13.56 -22.98
C ASP A 313 -8.96 -14.20 -24.21
N PRO A 314 -7.73 -14.74 -24.07
CA PRO A 314 -7.00 -15.35 -25.17
C PRO A 314 -7.63 -16.67 -25.65
N LEU A 315 -8.37 -17.39 -24.80
CA LEU A 315 -9.00 -18.65 -25.18
C LEU A 315 -10.31 -18.41 -25.95
N LEU A 316 -11.07 -17.38 -25.55
CA LEU A 316 -12.35 -17.02 -26.17
C LEU A 316 -12.23 -15.94 -27.25
N HIS A 317 -11.03 -15.38 -27.46
CA HIS A 317 -10.74 -14.31 -28.41
C HIS A 317 -11.70 -13.10 -28.30
N SER A 318 -12.17 -12.83 -27.08
CA SER A 318 -13.24 -11.87 -26.80
C SER A 318 -12.85 -10.92 -25.67
N PHE A 319 -13.40 -9.71 -25.68
CA PHE A 319 -13.23 -8.74 -24.59
C PHE A 319 -14.54 -8.59 -23.82
N TYR A 320 -14.46 -8.72 -22.49
CA TYR A 320 -15.63 -8.60 -21.62
C TYR A 320 -15.24 -8.19 -20.19
N GLY A 321 -16.24 -7.77 -19.42
CA GLY A 321 -16.07 -7.47 -18.00
C GLY A 321 -15.96 -8.72 -17.13
N SER A 322 -15.10 -8.67 -16.13
CA SER A 322 -14.86 -9.71 -15.12
C SER A 322 -14.59 -9.08 -13.75
N GLU A 323 -14.54 -9.89 -12.70
CA GLU A 323 -14.11 -9.45 -11.38
C GLU A 323 -12.59 -9.52 -11.27
N GLY A 324 -11.97 -8.44 -10.80
CA GLY A 324 -10.57 -8.39 -10.40
C GLY A 324 -10.48 -8.27 -8.90
N GLN A 325 -9.54 -8.95 -8.28
CA GLN A 325 -9.24 -8.76 -6.87
C GLN A 325 -7.75 -8.49 -6.69
N VAL A 326 -7.42 -7.39 -6.02
CA VAL A 326 -6.07 -7.12 -5.56
C VAL A 326 -5.93 -7.56 -4.10
N LEU A 327 -4.81 -8.17 -3.74
CA LEU A 327 -4.52 -8.50 -2.34
C LEU A 327 -3.04 -8.30 -2.03
N GLY A 328 -2.75 -8.06 -0.76
CA GLY A 328 -1.39 -8.07 -0.26
C GLY A 328 -0.82 -9.48 -0.12
N ASN A 329 0.48 -9.54 0.12
CA ASN A 329 1.22 -10.78 0.28
C ASN A 329 2.07 -10.71 1.55
N PRO A 330 1.74 -11.49 2.60
CA PRO A 330 2.49 -11.49 3.86
C PRO A 330 3.98 -11.84 3.73
N ASN A 331 4.37 -12.47 2.63
CA ASN A 331 5.73 -12.93 2.35
C ASN A 331 6.57 -11.94 1.53
N LEU A 332 6.07 -10.72 1.30
CA LEU A 332 6.85 -9.68 0.63
C LEU A 332 8.16 -9.43 1.36
N GLN A 333 9.22 -9.31 0.58
CA GLN A 333 10.52 -8.85 1.04
C GLN A 333 10.62 -7.33 0.85
N PRO A 334 11.50 -6.65 1.60
CA PRO A 334 11.78 -5.24 1.36
C PRO A 334 12.32 -4.97 -0.04
N GLU A 335 11.97 -3.80 -0.57
CA GLU A 335 12.65 -3.22 -1.71
C GLU A 335 14.04 -2.76 -1.26
N ILE A 336 15.05 -2.92 -2.11
CA ILE A 336 16.43 -2.49 -1.79
C ILE A 336 16.93 -1.51 -2.84
N ALA A 337 17.73 -0.54 -2.42
CA ALA A 337 18.33 0.45 -3.30
C ALA A 337 19.83 0.64 -3.02
N TYR A 338 20.59 0.85 -4.08
CA TYR A 338 22.01 1.20 -4.04
C TYR A 338 22.20 2.55 -4.71
N GLU A 339 22.76 3.51 -3.98
CA GLU A 339 22.96 4.88 -4.45
C GLU A 339 24.43 5.25 -4.49
N TRP A 340 24.83 5.89 -5.59
CA TRP A 340 26.09 6.60 -5.71
C TRP A 340 25.80 8.06 -6.00
N SER A 341 26.35 8.97 -5.20
CA SER A 341 26.25 10.41 -5.44
C SER A 341 27.65 11.02 -5.58
N TYR A 342 27.78 11.98 -6.50
CA TYR A 342 28.97 12.80 -6.67
C TYR A 342 28.55 14.25 -6.87
N GLY A 343 29.21 15.15 -6.16
CA GLY A 343 28.85 16.56 -6.18
C GLY A 343 30.05 17.47 -6.11
N ALA A 344 29.92 18.66 -6.68
CA ALA A 344 30.88 19.74 -6.55
C ALA A 344 30.16 21.03 -6.22
N VAL A 345 30.67 21.75 -5.21
CA VAL A 345 30.26 23.12 -4.88
C VAL A 345 31.45 24.03 -5.09
N TYR A 346 31.28 25.08 -5.89
CA TYR A 346 32.32 26.02 -6.22
C TYR A 346 31.88 27.47 -5.97
N SER A 347 32.57 28.14 -5.05
CA SER A 347 32.42 29.56 -4.77
C SER A 347 33.67 30.31 -5.24
N PRO A 348 33.71 30.79 -6.49
CA PRO A 348 34.88 31.46 -7.07
C PRO A 348 35.24 32.75 -6.35
N LYS A 349 36.52 32.93 -6.00
CA LYS A 349 36.98 34.16 -5.31
C LYS A 349 36.86 35.44 -6.15
N TRP A 350 36.84 35.31 -7.48
CA TRP A 350 36.80 36.43 -8.43
C TRP A 350 35.37 36.90 -8.78
N PHE A 351 34.33 36.16 -8.37
CA PHE A 351 32.93 36.57 -8.49
C PHE A 351 32.26 36.50 -7.12
N LYS A 352 32.33 37.60 -6.37
CA LYS A 352 31.74 37.68 -5.03
C LYS A 352 30.24 37.44 -5.09
N GLY A 353 29.75 36.57 -4.22
CA GLY A 353 28.33 36.21 -4.13
C GLY A 353 27.88 35.10 -5.09
N LEU A 354 28.76 34.63 -5.99
CA LEU A 354 28.46 33.48 -6.84
C LEU A 354 28.84 32.17 -6.15
N THR A 355 27.90 31.23 -6.12
CA THR A 355 28.14 29.82 -5.76
C THR A 355 27.47 28.95 -6.81
N LEU A 356 28.24 28.02 -7.37
CA LEU A 356 27.78 27.04 -8.34
C LEU A 356 27.77 25.66 -7.68
N SER A 357 26.77 24.85 -7.97
CA SER A 357 26.73 23.44 -7.57
C SER A 357 26.35 22.56 -8.75
N ALA A 358 26.96 21.38 -8.82
CA ALA A 358 26.61 20.34 -9.76
C ALA A 358 26.66 19.01 -9.03
N ASP A 359 25.58 18.23 -9.15
CA ASP A 359 25.43 16.95 -8.48
C ASP A 359 24.94 15.92 -9.50
N TRP A 360 25.47 14.70 -9.40
CA TRP A 360 25.06 13.55 -10.16
C TRP A 360 24.75 12.41 -9.19
N TRP A 361 23.68 11.67 -9.46
CA TRP A 361 23.29 10.52 -8.67
C TRP A 361 22.85 9.37 -9.58
N HIS A 362 23.08 8.16 -9.11
CA HIS A 362 22.61 6.92 -9.74
C HIS A 362 22.05 6.01 -8.66
N ILE A 363 20.84 5.50 -8.90
CA ILE A 363 20.11 4.64 -7.97
C ILE A 363 19.71 3.36 -8.71
N ASP A 364 20.17 2.21 -8.22
CA ASP A 364 19.72 0.88 -8.64
C ASP A 364 18.72 0.35 -7.61
N MET A 365 17.46 0.16 -8.01
CA MET A 365 16.39 -0.36 -7.16
C MET A 365 16.00 -1.79 -7.57
N ARG A 366 15.84 -2.67 -6.58
CA ARG A 366 15.48 -4.09 -6.79
C ARG A 366 14.36 -4.53 -5.87
N SER A 367 13.71 -5.63 -6.26
CA SER A 367 12.62 -6.26 -5.51
C SER A 367 11.43 -5.34 -5.29
N ILE A 368 11.16 -4.44 -6.24
CA ILE A 368 10.05 -3.48 -6.19
C ILE A 368 8.73 -4.24 -5.97
N THR A 369 7.95 -3.81 -4.98
CA THR A 369 6.63 -4.36 -4.69
C THR A 369 5.65 -3.83 -5.72
N SER A 370 4.98 -4.72 -6.44
CA SER A 370 3.99 -4.32 -7.44
C SER A 370 2.94 -5.40 -7.67
N PHE A 371 1.84 -4.97 -8.26
CA PHE A 371 0.88 -5.84 -8.93
C PHE A 371 1.42 -6.25 -10.30
N LEU A 372 1.10 -7.45 -10.76
CA LEU A 372 1.54 -7.94 -12.07
C LEU A 372 0.70 -7.34 -13.21
N GLY A 373 -0.54 -6.96 -12.91
CA GLY A 373 -1.54 -6.51 -13.84
C GLY A 373 -2.45 -7.65 -14.31
N PHE A 374 -3.77 -7.49 -14.13
CA PHE A 374 -4.77 -8.50 -14.49
C PHE A 374 -4.62 -9.07 -15.91
N GLN A 375 -4.38 -8.22 -16.92
CA GLN A 375 -4.22 -8.70 -18.30
C GLN A 375 -2.91 -9.50 -18.49
N PHE A 376 -1.84 -9.14 -17.78
CA PHE A 376 -0.60 -9.91 -17.81
C PHE A 376 -0.81 -11.31 -17.21
N ILE A 377 -1.51 -11.39 -16.07
CA ILE A 377 -1.86 -12.65 -15.41
C ILE A 377 -2.67 -13.54 -16.35
N VAL A 378 -3.69 -12.98 -17.01
CA VAL A 378 -4.52 -13.71 -17.98
C VAL A 378 -3.72 -14.17 -19.21
N ASN A 379 -2.86 -13.32 -19.76
CA ASN A 379 -2.06 -13.65 -20.95
C ASN A 379 -1.04 -14.77 -20.69
N ASN A 380 -0.55 -14.89 -19.46
CA ASN A 380 0.45 -15.88 -19.07
C ASN A 380 -0.16 -17.10 -18.34
N ASP A 381 -1.49 -17.16 -18.19
CA ASP A 381 -2.22 -18.24 -17.52
C ASP A 381 -1.61 -18.65 -16.17
N ILE A 382 -1.33 -17.66 -15.31
CA ILE A 382 -0.63 -17.91 -14.06
C ILE A 382 -1.50 -18.80 -13.14
N PRO A 383 -1.03 -20.01 -12.75
CA PRO A 383 -1.85 -20.96 -12.01
C PRO A 383 -2.38 -20.40 -10.68
N GLY A 384 -3.66 -20.66 -10.41
CA GLY A 384 -4.33 -20.24 -9.17
C GLY A 384 -4.70 -18.75 -9.10
N LEU A 385 -4.47 -17.98 -10.16
CA LEU A 385 -4.83 -16.55 -10.24
C LEU A 385 -5.94 -16.26 -11.25
N VAL A 386 -6.27 -17.19 -12.14
CA VAL A 386 -7.34 -17.05 -13.13
C VAL A 386 -8.42 -18.09 -12.86
N PHE A 387 -9.64 -17.64 -12.61
CA PHE A 387 -10.78 -18.50 -12.31
C PHE A 387 -11.84 -18.36 -13.40
N ARG A 388 -12.20 -19.48 -14.00
CA ARG A 388 -13.22 -19.56 -15.04
C ARG A 388 -14.51 -20.13 -14.49
N GLY A 389 -15.63 -19.61 -14.96
CA GLY A 389 -16.93 -20.20 -14.74
C GLY A 389 -17.10 -21.54 -15.49
N PRO A 390 -18.25 -22.20 -15.35
CA PRO A 390 -18.54 -23.39 -16.13
C PRO A 390 -18.56 -23.08 -17.63
N PRO A 391 -18.19 -24.05 -18.49
CA PRO A 391 -18.27 -23.90 -19.94
C PRO A 391 -19.74 -23.76 -20.37
N GLU A 392 -20.04 -22.71 -21.14
CA GLU A 392 -21.39 -22.50 -21.72
C GLU A 392 -21.63 -23.43 -22.91
N ILE A 393 -20.56 -23.81 -23.63
CA ILE A 393 -20.60 -24.69 -24.79
C ILE A 393 -19.61 -25.84 -24.56
N PRO A 394 -20.01 -27.12 -24.71
CA PRO A 394 -19.11 -28.26 -24.55
C PRO A 394 -17.86 -28.12 -25.44
N GLY A 395 -16.67 -28.25 -24.85
CA GLY A 395 -15.39 -28.09 -25.54
C GLY A 395 -14.87 -26.66 -25.65
N ILE A 396 -15.64 -25.65 -25.23
CA ILE A 396 -15.20 -24.26 -25.12
C ILE A 396 -14.99 -23.91 -23.64
N PRO A 397 -13.85 -23.32 -23.25
CA PRO A 397 -13.63 -22.89 -21.87
C PRO A 397 -14.72 -21.93 -21.38
N GLY A 398 -15.06 -21.98 -20.10
CA GLY A 398 -15.93 -20.97 -19.49
C GLY A 398 -15.25 -19.59 -19.47
N ARG A 399 -16.06 -18.54 -19.37
CA ARG A 399 -15.57 -17.16 -19.22
C ARG A 399 -14.80 -16.99 -17.92
N ILE A 400 -13.80 -16.14 -17.92
CA ILE A 400 -13.08 -15.72 -16.71
C ILE A 400 -14.06 -14.92 -15.85
N VAL A 401 -14.30 -15.41 -14.64
CA VAL A 401 -15.21 -14.77 -13.67
C VAL A 401 -14.44 -14.00 -12.61
N LEU A 402 -13.20 -14.40 -12.32
CA LEU A 402 -12.34 -13.75 -11.34
C LEU A 402 -10.88 -13.83 -11.77
N VAL A 403 -10.15 -12.73 -11.62
CA VAL A 403 -8.68 -12.67 -11.70
C VAL A 403 -8.14 -12.09 -10.41
N ILE A 404 -7.20 -12.79 -9.80
CA ILE A 404 -6.55 -12.38 -8.56
C ILE A 404 -5.16 -11.84 -8.89
N ASP A 405 -4.87 -10.60 -8.50
CA ASP A 405 -3.58 -9.93 -8.67
C ASP A 405 -2.94 -9.66 -7.30
N PRO A 406 -2.09 -10.59 -6.81
CA PRO A 406 -1.42 -10.43 -5.53
C PRO A 406 -0.18 -9.55 -5.66
N ASN A 407 0.14 -8.79 -4.62
CA ASN A 407 1.43 -8.13 -4.55
C ASN A 407 2.60 -9.14 -4.63
N ARG A 408 3.62 -8.77 -5.39
CA ARG A 408 4.85 -9.53 -5.58
C ARG A 408 6.05 -8.59 -5.61
N ASN A 409 7.20 -9.08 -5.13
CA ASN A 409 8.47 -8.47 -5.46
C ASN A 409 8.77 -8.77 -6.93
N LEU A 410 8.86 -7.74 -7.76
CA LEU A 410 9.34 -7.85 -9.13
C LEU A 410 10.81 -8.24 -9.06
N MET A 411 11.13 -9.49 -9.40
CA MET A 411 12.48 -9.81 -9.82
C MET A 411 12.71 -9.13 -11.17
N ILE A 412 13.90 -8.55 -11.37
CA ILE A 412 14.40 -8.37 -12.73
C ILE A 412 14.35 -9.78 -13.33
N LEU A 413 13.44 -10.01 -14.28
CA LEU A 413 13.57 -11.11 -15.22
C LEU A 413 14.91 -10.85 -15.92
N ALA A 414 15.99 -11.39 -15.34
CA ALA A 414 17.27 -11.43 -16.00
C ALA A 414 17.04 -12.35 -17.21
N ASN A 415 16.96 -11.69 -18.38
CA ASN A 415 16.79 -12.19 -19.75
C ASN A 415 16.89 -13.70 -19.96
#